data_AF-A0AAV0K417-F1
#
_entry.id   AF-A0AAV0K417-F1
#
_cell.length_a   1.000
_cell.length_b   1.000
_cell.length_c   1.000
_cell.angle_alpha   90.00
_cell.angle_beta   90.00
_cell.angle_gamma   90.00
#
_symmetry.space_group_name_H-M   'P 1'
#
loop_
_entity.id
_entity.type
_entity.pdbx_description
1 polymer ?
#
loop_
_entity_poly.entity_id
_entity_poly.type
_entity_poly.pdbx_seq_one_letter_code
_entity_poly.pdbx_strand_id
1 'polypeptide(L)'
;MEARELYWEAIAGKGSGSSELKQAEELLVRSVEKNGVVGEPRVVLAQVYLSGGRFEEAEREAAIGLRLILEWGSAWDKRVSWEGWVAWARILLMKAKEKFWPNTAWGVSSLGLVR
;
A
#
# COMPACT_ATOMS: atom_id res chain seq x y z
N MET A 1 3.69 3.25 19.81
CA MET A 1 4.17 1.91 19.43
C MET A 1 3.09 1.08 18.74
N GLU A 2 1.84 1.12 19.22
CA GLU A 2 0.72 0.33 18.67
C GLU A 2 0.50 0.44 17.15
N ALA A 3 0.60 1.63 16.54
CA ALA A 3 0.45 1.78 15.09
C ALA A 3 1.45 0.92 14.28
N ARG A 4 2.68 0.79 14.80
CA ARG A 4 3.72 -0.03 14.21
C ARG A 4 3.36 -1.52 14.28
N GLU A 5 2.87 -1.98 15.42
CA GLU A 5 2.50 -3.39 15.61
C GLU A 5 1.33 -3.78 14.69
N LEU A 6 0.31 -2.93 14.58
CA LEU A 6 -0.80 -3.13 13.64
C LEU A 6 -0.33 -3.23 12.18
N TYR A 7 0.58 -2.33 11.78
CA TYR A 7 1.20 -2.39 10.46
C TYR A 7 1.98 -3.70 10.26
N TRP A 8 2.78 -4.10 11.24
CA TRP A 8 3.54 -5.36 11.17
C TRP A 8 2.64 -6.58 11.07
N GLU A 9 1.57 -6.62 11.85
CA GLU A 9 0.58 -7.68 11.81
C GLU A 9 -0.09 -7.77 10.43
N ALA A 10 -0.45 -6.62 9.84
CA ALA A 10 -1.00 -6.56 8.50
C ALA A 10 -0.03 -7.11 7.44
N ILE A 11 1.27 -6.78 7.55
CA ILE A 11 2.28 -7.27 6.59
C ILE A 11 2.63 -8.74 6.82
N ALA A 12 2.61 -9.21 8.07
CA ALA A 12 2.89 -10.61 8.40
C ALA A 12 1.75 -11.55 8.00
N GLY A 13 0.53 -11.02 7.83
CA GLY A 13 -0.62 -11.74 7.32
C GLY A 13 -0.31 -12.44 6.00
N LYS A 14 -0.37 -13.78 5.99
CA LYS A 14 -0.09 -14.59 4.80
C LYS A 14 -1.39 -14.84 4.05
N GLY A 15 -1.54 -14.25 2.86
CA GLY A 15 -2.57 -14.67 1.91
C GLY A 15 -3.08 -13.54 1.01
N SER A 16 -3.68 -13.93 -0.11
CA SER A 16 -4.37 -13.04 -1.05
C SER A 16 -5.87 -13.35 -1.14
N GLY A 17 -6.41 -14.05 -0.14
CA GLY A 17 -7.83 -14.38 -0.05
C GLY A 17 -8.66 -13.18 0.43
N SER A 18 -9.97 -13.23 0.20
CA SER A 18 -10.87 -12.12 0.54
C SER A 18 -10.99 -11.87 2.04
N SER A 19 -10.87 -12.92 2.88
CA SER A 19 -10.81 -12.80 4.34
C SER A 19 -9.55 -12.09 4.81
N GLU A 20 -8.42 -12.43 4.21
CA GLU A 20 -7.10 -11.92 4.55
C GLU A 20 -6.97 -10.45 4.13
N LEU A 21 -7.52 -10.09 2.97
CA LEU A 21 -7.59 -8.69 2.53
C LEU A 21 -8.41 -7.83 3.48
N LYS A 22 -9.54 -8.33 4.01
CA LYS A 22 -10.35 -7.60 5.00
C LYS A 22 -9.59 -7.41 6.32
N GLN A 23 -8.93 -8.46 6.80
CA GLN A 23 -8.13 -8.35 8.02
C GLN A 23 -6.98 -7.34 7.85
N ALA A 24 -6.29 -7.40 6.71
CA ALA A 24 -5.23 -6.44 6.39
C ALA A 24 -5.78 -5.00 6.31
N GLU A 25 -6.94 -4.79 5.69
CA GLU A 25 -7.62 -3.49 5.65
C GLU A 25 -7.87 -2.95 7.07
N GLU A 26 -8.50 -3.75 7.94
CA GLU A 26 -8.85 -3.33 9.31
C GLU A 26 -7.60 -2.93 10.12
N LEU A 27 -6.54 -3.72 10.04
CA LEU A 27 -5.28 -3.45 10.73
C LEU A 27 -4.60 -2.18 10.21
N LEU A 28 -4.57 -1.99 8.89
CA LEU A 28 -3.95 -0.82 8.25
C LEU A 28 -4.74 0.47 8.53
N VAL A 29 -6.07 0.43 8.48
CA VAL A 29 -6.92 1.58 8.84
C VAL A 29 -6.62 2.02 10.27
N ARG A 30 -6.61 1.08 11.22
CA ARG A 30 -6.27 1.39 12.63
C ARG A 30 -4.83 1.89 12.80
N SER A 31 -3.89 1.38 12.02
CA SER A 31 -2.50 1.86 12.01
C SER A 31 -2.44 3.32 11.55
N VAL A 32 -3.13 3.66 10.46
CA VAL A 32 -3.22 5.01 9.90
C VAL A 32 -3.92 5.97 10.86
N GLU A 33 -5.01 5.57 11.50
CA GLU A 33 -5.71 6.39 12.51
C GLU A 33 -4.80 6.75 13.69
N LYS A 34 -3.97 5.80 14.14
CA LYS A 34 -3.04 6.02 15.25
C LYS A 34 -1.79 6.78 14.84
N ASN A 35 -1.39 6.74 13.58
CA ASN A 35 -0.18 7.39 13.09
C ASN A 35 -0.33 7.87 11.63
N GLY A 36 -1.14 8.90 11.43
CA GLY A 36 -1.54 9.37 10.10
C GLY A 36 -0.46 10.10 9.30
N VAL A 37 0.72 10.33 9.89
CA VAL A 37 1.86 11.04 9.25
C VAL A 37 2.81 10.10 8.52
N VAL A 38 2.64 8.78 8.64
CA VAL A 38 3.47 7.78 7.96
C VAL A 38 2.81 7.35 6.66
N GLY A 39 3.57 7.35 5.56
CA GLY A 39 3.02 7.06 4.24
C GLY A 39 2.92 5.57 3.91
N GLU A 40 3.83 4.74 4.42
CA GLU A 40 3.93 3.32 4.06
C GLU A 40 2.66 2.52 4.40
N PRO A 41 2.02 2.66 5.58
CA PRO A 41 0.74 1.99 5.86
C PRO A 41 -0.35 2.37 4.85
N ARG A 42 -0.38 3.62 4.38
CA ARG A 42 -1.35 4.08 3.36
C ARG A 42 -1.06 3.49 1.99
N VAL A 43 0.22 3.40 1.61
CA VAL A 43 0.62 2.73 0.35
C VAL A 43 0.20 1.26 0.36
N VAL A 44 0.38 0.56 1.48
CA VAL A 44 -0.05 -0.84 1.60
C VAL A 44 -1.58 -0.94 1.60
N LEU A 45 -2.28 -0.02 2.26
CA LEU A 45 -3.75 0.04 2.24
C LEU A 45 -4.28 0.26 0.81
N ALA A 46 -3.62 1.10 0.02
CA ALA A 46 -3.95 1.28 -1.39
C ALA A 46 -3.82 -0.01 -2.21
N GLN A 47 -2.79 -0.82 -1.95
CA GLN A 47 -2.63 -2.13 -2.59
C GLN A 47 -3.74 -3.11 -2.20
N VAL A 48 -4.17 -3.10 -0.92
CA VAL A 48 -5.30 -3.91 -0.46
C VAL A 48 -6.57 -3.50 -1.21
N TYR A 49 -6.82 -2.18 -1.36
CA TYR A 49 -7.95 -1.67 -2.13
C TYR A 49 -7.91 -2.04 -3.61
N LEU A 50 -6.74 -1.97 -4.27
CA LEU A 50 -6.60 -2.42 -5.66
C LEU A 50 -6.89 -3.92 -5.80
N SER A 51 -6.40 -4.72 -4.88
CA SER A 51 -6.65 -6.17 -4.84
C SER A 51 -8.15 -6.49 -4.63
N GLY A 52 -8.88 -5.60 -3.96
CA GLY A 52 -10.33 -5.67 -3.77
C GLY A 52 -11.17 -4.98 -4.86
N GLY A 53 -10.55 -4.42 -5.92
CA GLY A 53 -11.25 -3.68 -6.97
C GLY A 53 -11.81 -2.31 -6.56
N ARG A 54 -11.37 -1.78 -5.41
CA ARG A 54 -11.79 -0.50 -4.82
C ARG A 54 -10.87 0.63 -5.29
N PHE A 55 -10.99 0.99 -6.57
CA PHE A 55 -10.03 1.88 -7.24
C PHE A 55 -10.02 3.30 -6.69
N GLU A 56 -11.19 3.85 -6.34
CA GLU A 56 -11.31 5.21 -5.82
C GLU A 56 -10.68 5.35 -4.43
N GLU A 57 -10.83 4.35 -3.56
CA GLU A 57 -10.14 4.31 -2.26
C GLU A 57 -8.63 4.12 -2.44
N ALA A 58 -8.23 3.24 -3.36
CA ALA A 58 -6.83 3.04 -3.67
C ALA A 58 -6.14 4.31 -4.17
N GLU A 59 -6.79 5.08 -5.04
CA GLU A 59 -6.24 6.33 -5.56
C GLU A 59 -5.97 7.32 -4.42
N ARG A 60 -6.94 7.49 -3.51
CA ARG A 60 -6.81 8.41 -2.37
C ARG A 60 -5.66 8.01 -1.44
N GLU A 61 -5.61 6.75 -1.04
CA GLU A 61 -4.55 6.29 -0.13
C GLU A 61 -3.18 6.29 -0.78
N ALA A 62 -3.06 5.92 -2.06
CA ALA A 62 -1.80 5.99 -2.79
C ALA A 62 -1.30 7.44 -2.93
N ALA A 63 -2.20 8.40 -3.22
CA ALA A 63 -1.84 9.81 -3.34
C ALA A 63 -1.38 10.40 -2.01
N ILE A 64 -2.09 10.11 -0.91
CA ILE A 64 -1.70 10.60 0.43
C ILE A 64 -0.40 9.92 0.87
N GLY A 65 -0.28 8.61 0.70
CA GLY A 65 0.92 7.85 1.03
C GLY A 65 2.16 8.35 0.29
N LEU A 66 2.05 8.55 -1.03
CA LEU A 66 3.12 9.11 -1.85
C LEU A 66 3.54 10.51 -1.36
N ARG A 67 2.57 11.40 -1.08
CA ARG A 67 2.87 12.74 -0.56
C ARG A 67 3.67 12.67 0.75
N LEU A 68 3.23 11.86 1.72
CA LEU A 68 3.89 11.73 3.02
C LEU A 68 5.32 11.15 2.89
N ILE A 69 5.51 10.15 2.03
CA ILE A 69 6.84 9.56 1.76
C ILE A 69 7.78 10.62 1.18
N LEU A 70 7.28 11.47 0.27
CA LEU A 70 8.08 12.55 -0.33
C LEU A 70 8.39 13.66 0.68
N GLU A 71 7.43 14.04 1.53
CA GLU A 71 7.62 15.06 2.57
C GLU A 71 8.65 14.63 3.63
N TRP A 72 8.65 13.35 4.03
CA TRP A 72 9.61 12.86 5.01
C TRP A 72 11.00 12.58 4.42
N GLY A 73 11.08 12.13 3.16
CA GLY A 73 12.36 11.88 2.49
C GLY A 73 13.16 10.71 3.06
N SER A 74 12.55 9.85 3.88
CA SER A 74 13.17 8.63 4.38
C SER A 74 12.11 7.55 4.64
N ALA A 75 12.49 6.28 4.48
CA ALA A 75 11.57 5.17 4.74
C ALA A 75 11.42 4.94 6.25
N TRP A 76 10.18 4.90 6.74
CA TRP A 76 9.84 4.43 8.08
C TRP A 76 9.97 2.92 8.18
N ASP A 77 9.49 2.18 7.16
CA ASP A 77 9.76 0.74 7.03
C ASP A 77 11.10 0.52 6.31
N LYS A 78 12.09 0.03 7.06
CA LYS A 78 13.47 -0.16 6.60
C LYS A 78 13.70 -1.41 5.74
N ARG A 79 12.69 -2.25 5.51
CA ARG A 79 12.81 -3.44 4.62
C ARG A 79 12.88 -3.07 3.14
N VAL A 80 12.32 -1.93 2.78
CA VAL A 80 12.25 -1.41 1.42
C VAL A 80 12.93 -0.04 1.41
N SER A 81 13.72 0.25 0.38
CA SER A 81 14.34 1.57 0.25
C SER A 81 13.29 2.66 0.07
N TRP A 82 13.66 3.91 0.36
CA TRP A 82 12.77 5.04 0.14
C TRP A 82 12.35 5.16 -1.33
N GLU A 83 13.28 4.96 -2.26
CA GLU A 83 13.01 4.94 -3.70
C GLU A 83 12.06 3.81 -4.08
N GLY A 84 12.18 2.65 -3.44
CA GLY A 84 11.26 1.52 -3.63
C GLY A 84 9.84 1.87 -3.22
N TRP A 85 9.66 2.51 -2.07
CA TRP A 85 8.36 3.01 -1.62
C TRP A 85 7.78 4.08 -2.55
N VAL A 86 8.61 5.03 -3.00
CA VAL A 86 8.19 6.06 -3.97
C VAL A 86 7.74 5.43 -5.30
N ALA A 87 8.53 4.48 -5.83
CA ALA A 87 8.20 3.79 -7.07
C ALA A 87 6.91 2.99 -6.94
N TRP A 88 6.75 2.25 -5.83
CA TRP A 88 5.56 1.45 -5.59
C TRP A 88 4.30 2.31 -5.46
N ALA A 89 4.34 3.38 -4.65
CA ALA A 89 3.20 4.28 -4.49
C ALA A 89 2.76 4.92 -5.82
N ARG A 90 3.72 5.27 -6.70
CA ARG A 90 3.41 5.78 -8.05
C ARG A 90 2.73 4.75 -8.94
N ILE A 91 3.18 3.49 -8.90
CA ILE A 91 2.53 2.39 -9.64
C ILE A 91 1.10 2.20 -9.14
N LEU A 92 0.89 2.12 -7.82
CA LEU A 92 -0.46 1.98 -7.26
C LEU A 92 -1.37 3.13 -7.67
N LEU A 93 -0.89 4.37 -7.59
CA LEU A 93 -1.63 5.56 -7.99
C LEU A 93 -2.00 5.53 -9.49
N MET A 94 -1.05 5.14 -10.35
CA MET A 94 -1.29 4.99 -11.78
C MET A 94 -2.34 3.91 -12.06
N LYS A 95 -2.23 2.76 -11.39
CA LYS A 95 -3.14 1.63 -11.57
C LYS A 95 -4.54 1.86 -11.02
N ALA A 96 -4.66 2.62 -9.93
CA ALA A 96 -5.94 3.10 -9.44
C ALA A 96 -6.65 3.98 -10.48
N LYS A 97 -5.92 4.94 -11.08
CA LYS A 97 -6.46 5.82 -12.13
C LYS A 97 -6.83 5.08 -13.41
N GLU A 98 -6.05 4.06 -13.79
CA GLU A 98 -6.35 3.18 -14.92
C GLU A 98 -7.51 2.20 -14.64
N LYS A 99 -7.97 2.10 -13.39
CA LYS A 99 -8.97 1.13 -12.94
C LYS A 99 -8.59 -0.31 -13.32
N PHE A 100 -7.30 -0.62 -13.21
CA PHE A 100 -6.74 -1.90 -13.59
C PHE A 100 -5.77 -2.42 -12.54
N TRP A 101 -6.02 -3.64 -12.06
CA TRP A 101 -5.10 -4.37 -11.20
C TRP A 101 -4.93 -5.81 -11.69
N PRO A 102 -3.70 -6.35 -11.79
CA PRO A 102 -3.49 -7.72 -12.22
C PRO A 102 -3.99 -8.73 -11.18
N ASN A 103 -4.64 -9.80 -11.64
CA ASN A 103 -5.15 -10.89 -10.80
C ASN A 103 -4.13 -12.04 -10.59
N THR A 104 -2.88 -11.85 -10.99
CA THR A 104 -1.81 -12.86 -10.87
C THR A 104 -0.58 -12.24 -10.22
N ALA A 105 0.13 -13.01 -9.41
CA ALA A 105 1.37 -12.56 -8.77
C ALA A 105 2.39 -12.07 -9.80
N TRP A 106 2.52 -12.77 -10.93
CA TRP A 106 3.41 -12.35 -12.02
C TRP A 106 2.96 -11.03 -12.67
N GLY A 107 1.65 -10.83 -12.84
CA GLY A 107 1.10 -9.58 -13.35
C GLY A 107 1.45 -8.39 -12.45
N VAL A 108 1.41 -8.59 -11.13
CA VAL A 108 1.81 -7.56 -10.15
C VAL A 108 3.32 -7.28 -10.22
N SER A 109 4.16 -8.32 -10.27
CA SER A 109 5.62 -8.15 -10.37
C SER A 109 6.09 -7.53 -11.69
N SER A 110 5.31 -7.63 -12.76
CA SER A 110 5.65 -7.10 -14.08
C SER A 110 5.20 -5.65 -14.31
N LEU A 111 4.53 -5.01 -13.33
CA LEU A 111 4.01 -3.65 -13.46
C LEU A 111 5.09 -2.58 -13.70
N GLY A 112 6.34 -2.85 -13.32
CA GLY A 112 7.48 -1.94 -13.52
C GLY A 112 8.28 -2.20 -14.80
N LEU A 113 7.91 -3.19 -15.62
CA LEU A 113 8.66 -3.52 -16.84
C LEU A 113 8.30 -2.55 -17.98
N VAL A 114 9.32 -1.90 -18.54
CA VAL A 114 9.22 -1.11 -19.78
C VAL A 114 9.43 -2.06 -20.97
N ARG A 115 8.61 -1.91 -22.02
CA ARG A 115 8.76 -2.66 -23.28
C ARG A 115 9.83 -2.04 -24.19
#